data_AF-A0A1I0S759-F1
#
_entry.id   AF-A0A1I0S759-F1
#
_cell.length_a   1.000
_cell.length_b   1.000
_cell.length_c   1.000
_cell.angle_alpha   90.00
_cell.angle_beta   90.00
_cell.angle_gamma   90.00
#
_symmetry.space_group_name_H-M   'P 1'
#
loop_
_entity.id
_entity.type
_entity.pdbx_description
1 polymer ?
#
loop_
_entity_poly.entity_id
_entity_poly.type
_entity_poly.pdbx_seq_one_letter_code
_entity_poly.pdbx_strand_id
1 'polypeptide(L)'
;MELIIMTKRFFCIVFVFLLLSEITFAQVKCISVDKVACRHYADQMDGYKLVISVNLGDTIIKTPTDFYDLDAVLKLSDSIKLVIVEMLLKFKGDTSLCCRKVNKFFNEGIERTCVGKPKTQYYNMQIDALYMINKIVHPEGISMYSCFPVVIDWKSKKEINDCIDFIIDYYSVYEKCLRVARKTGRIQDSFHFNTKKYAWYGAVEETISN
;
A
#
# COMPACT_ATOMS: atom_id res chain seq x y z
N MET A 1 -58.91 15.56 -11.55
CA MET A 1 -58.08 14.99 -10.47
C MET A 1 -57.17 13.87 -10.96
N GLU A 2 -57.62 13.02 -11.89
CA GLU A 2 -56.79 11.91 -12.45
C GLU A 2 -55.58 12.37 -13.29
N LEU A 3 -55.69 13.49 -14.01
CA LEU A 3 -54.59 14.01 -14.85
C LEU A 3 -53.35 14.45 -14.02
N ILE A 4 -53.55 14.88 -12.78
CA ILE A 4 -52.48 15.30 -11.85
C ILE A 4 -51.75 14.08 -11.26
N ILE A 5 -52.46 12.95 -11.11
CA ILE A 5 -51.89 11.70 -10.58
C ILE A 5 -51.02 11.02 -11.65
N MET A 6 -51.44 11.09 -12.92
CA MET A 6 -50.66 10.55 -14.04
C MET A 6 -49.33 11.29 -14.26
N THR A 7 -49.33 12.62 -14.15
CA THR A 7 -48.12 13.44 -14.34
C THR A 7 -47.09 13.25 -13.22
N LYS A 8 -47.52 13.05 -11.96
CA LYS A 8 -46.61 12.72 -10.85
C LYS A 8 -45.96 11.34 -10.97
N ARG A 9 -46.70 10.33 -11.46
CA ARG A 9 -46.15 8.98 -11.67
C ARG A 9 -45.09 8.95 -12.78
N PHE A 10 -45.30 9.71 -13.85
CA PHE A 10 -44.33 9.81 -14.94
C PHE A 10 -43.02 10.49 -14.49
N PHE A 11 -43.12 11.56 -13.69
CA PHE A 11 -41.94 12.25 -13.13
C PHE A 11 -41.11 11.36 -12.19
N CYS A 12 -41.74 10.55 -11.33
CA CYS A 12 -41.01 9.62 -10.47
C CYS A 12 -40.26 8.54 -11.26
N ILE A 13 -40.84 8.02 -12.35
CA ILE A 13 -40.19 6.98 -13.16
C ILE A 13 -38.98 7.54 -13.90
N VAL A 14 -39.09 8.76 -14.46
CA VAL A 14 -37.96 9.44 -15.13
C VAL A 14 -36.85 9.79 -14.12
N PHE A 15 -37.19 10.20 -12.89
CA PHE A 15 -36.20 10.47 -11.85
C PHE A 15 -35.46 9.20 -11.39
N VAL A 16 -36.16 8.06 -11.29
CA VAL A 16 -35.54 6.75 -10.97
C VAL A 16 -34.63 6.27 -12.12
N PHE A 17 -35.01 6.47 -13.38
CA PHE A 17 -34.16 6.11 -14.52
C PHE A 17 -32.92 7.01 -14.64
N LEU A 18 -33.03 8.30 -14.33
CA LEU A 18 -31.88 9.21 -14.28
C LEU A 18 -30.92 8.85 -13.14
N LEU A 19 -31.44 8.49 -11.96
CA LEU A 19 -30.63 7.99 -10.83
C LEU A 19 -29.93 6.65 -11.13
N LEU A 20 -30.49 5.83 -12.03
CA LEU A 20 -29.90 4.54 -12.44
C LEU A 20 -28.90 4.68 -13.61
N SER A 21 -28.86 5.83 -14.29
CA SER A 21 -28.06 6.01 -15.51
C SER A 21 -26.58 6.38 -15.30
N GLU A 22 -26.16 6.68 -14.06
CA GLU A 22 -24.78 7.15 -13.78
C GLU A 22 -23.88 6.15 -13.06
N ILE A 23 -24.30 4.89 -12.92
CA ILE A 23 -23.46 3.87 -12.27
C ILE A 23 -22.92 2.86 -13.27
N THR A 24 -22.21 3.33 -14.29
CA THR A 24 -21.23 2.47 -14.96
C THR A 24 -20.00 2.39 -14.06
N PHE A 25 -20.03 1.49 -13.08
CA PHE A 25 -18.80 1.12 -12.37
C PHE A 25 -17.82 0.56 -13.41
N ALA A 26 -16.71 1.26 -13.62
CA ALA A 26 -15.58 0.73 -14.39
C ALA A 26 -15.17 -0.61 -13.76
N GLN A 27 -15.44 -1.71 -14.46
CA GLN A 27 -15.16 -3.04 -13.94
C GLN A 27 -13.66 -3.30 -14.00
N VAL A 28 -13.09 -3.73 -12.87
CA VAL A 28 -11.69 -4.13 -12.79
C VAL A 28 -11.48 -5.37 -13.65
N LYS A 29 -10.74 -5.25 -14.74
CA LYS A 29 -10.39 -6.38 -15.62
C LYS A 29 -9.22 -7.18 -15.09
N CYS A 30 -8.18 -6.49 -14.60
CA CYS A 30 -6.95 -7.14 -14.15
C CYS A 30 -6.21 -6.29 -13.13
N ILE A 31 -5.57 -6.94 -12.16
CA ILE A 31 -4.63 -6.35 -11.20
C ILE A 31 -3.35 -7.18 -11.28
N SER A 32 -2.18 -6.53 -11.41
CA SER A 32 -0.87 -7.17 -11.33
C SER A 32 0.08 -6.41 -10.41
N VAL A 33 1.03 -7.16 -9.86
CA VAL A 33 2.20 -6.63 -9.15
C VAL A 33 3.41 -7.35 -9.71
N ASP A 34 4.13 -6.64 -10.58
CA ASP A 34 5.20 -7.23 -11.39
C ASP A 34 6.56 -6.81 -10.84
N LYS A 35 7.49 -7.77 -10.71
CA LYS A 35 8.90 -7.48 -10.43
C LYS A 35 9.60 -7.13 -11.73
N VAL A 36 10.06 -5.88 -11.84
CA VAL A 36 10.70 -5.35 -13.04
C VAL A 36 12.15 -4.99 -12.74
N ALA A 37 13.07 -5.41 -13.61
CA ALA A 37 14.46 -4.99 -13.52
C ALA A 37 14.59 -3.48 -13.77
N CYS A 38 15.39 -2.79 -12.97
CA CYS A 38 15.56 -1.35 -13.06
C CYS A 38 16.98 -0.91 -12.70
N ARG A 39 17.36 0.23 -13.28
CA ARG A 39 18.51 1.03 -12.86
C ARG A 39 18.00 2.36 -12.31
N HIS A 40 18.30 2.65 -11.06
CA HIS A 40 18.04 3.97 -10.51
C HIS A 40 19.28 4.86 -10.68
N TYR A 41 19.17 5.83 -11.58
CA TYR A 41 20.31 6.68 -11.97
C TYR A 41 20.84 7.55 -10.83
N ALA A 42 19.97 8.10 -9.97
CA ALA A 42 20.44 8.94 -8.86
C ALA A 42 21.19 8.14 -7.79
N ASP A 43 20.76 6.90 -7.51
CA ASP A 43 21.42 6.03 -6.53
C ASP A 43 22.61 5.25 -7.13
N GLN A 44 22.75 5.25 -8.46
CA GLN A 44 23.70 4.46 -9.26
C GLN A 44 23.61 2.97 -8.93
N MET A 45 22.40 2.43 -8.95
CA MET A 45 22.10 1.09 -8.45
C MET A 45 21.21 0.33 -9.43
N ASP A 46 21.64 -0.89 -9.77
CA ASP A 46 20.86 -1.86 -10.53
C ASP A 46 20.16 -2.82 -9.56
N GLY A 47 18.96 -3.29 -9.91
CA GLY A 47 18.19 -4.21 -9.10
C GLY A 47 16.79 -4.38 -9.65
N TYR A 48 15.82 -4.48 -8.74
CA TYR A 48 14.42 -4.67 -9.08
C TYR A 48 13.51 -3.68 -8.36
N LYS A 49 12.29 -3.55 -8.87
CA LYS A 49 11.21 -2.79 -8.25
C LYS A 49 9.88 -3.50 -8.51
N LEU A 50 8.93 -3.35 -7.59
CA LEU A 50 7.56 -3.79 -7.79
C LEU A 50 6.74 -2.70 -8.49
N VAL A 51 6.04 -3.10 -9.54
CA VAL A 51 5.17 -2.22 -10.32
C VAL A 51 3.74 -2.72 -10.21
N ILE A 52 2.85 -1.90 -9.66
CA ILE A 52 1.43 -2.19 -9.57
C ILE A 52 0.76 -1.71 -10.86
N SER A 53 -0.04 -2.58 -11.48
CA SER A 53 -0.90 -2.21 -12.61
C SER A 53 -2.35 -2.62 -12.32
N VAL A 54 -3.30 -1.71 -12.57
CA VAL A 54 -4.74 -1.94 -12.42
C VAL A 54 -5.44 -1.51 -13.71
N ASN A 55 -6.03 -2.47 -14.41
CA ASN A 55 -6.79 -2.24 -15.63
C ASN A 55 -8.28 -2.14 -15.28
N LEU A 56 -8.87 -0.96 -15.51
CA LEU A 56 -10.28 -0.63 -15.25
C LEU A 56 -11.12 -0.62 -16.54
N GLY A 57 -10.68 -1.35 -17.57
CA GLY A 57 -11.32 -1.38 -18.88
C GLY A 57 -10.72 -0.35 -19.82
N ASP A 58 -11.08 0.91 -19.62
CA ASP A 58 -10.71 2.02 -20.51
C ASP A 58 -9.49 2.79 -19.98
N THR A 59 -9.15 2.59 -18.71
CA THR A 59 -8.02 3.24 -18.03
C THR A 59 -7.11 2.19 -17.41
N ILE A 60 -5.79 2.40 -17.52
CA ILE A 60 -4.78 1.62 -16.82
C ILE A 60 -4.08 2.54 -15.83
N ILE A 61 -4.20 2.21 -14.54
CA ILE A 61 -3.40 2.82 -13.49
C ILE A 61 -2.13 1.99 -13.37
N LYS A 62 -0.96 2.64 -13.42
CA LYS A 62 0.32 1.97 -13.27
C LYS A 62 1.25 2.83 -12.41
N THR A 63 1.88 2.23 -11.40
CA THR A 63 2.86 2.96 -10.59
C THR A 63 4.12 3.22 -11.40
N PRO A 64 4.75 4.40 -11.25
CA PRO A 64 5.93 4.73 -12.04
C PRO A 64 7.12 3.86 -11.65
N THR A 65 8.06 3.67 -12.58
CA THR A 65 9.23 2.80 -12.38
C THR A 65 10.35 3.48 -11.59
N ASP A 66 10.34 4.80 -11.49
CA ASP A 66 11.41 5.62 -10.89
C ASP A 66 11.10 6.08 -9.45
N PHE A 67 9.83 6.31 -9.07
CA PHE A 67 9.46 6.80 -7.72
C PHE A 67 8.43 5.94 -6.96
N TYR A 68 8.36 6.08 -5.63
CA TYR A 68 7.28 5.51 -4.79
C TYR A 68 6.04 6.40 -4.79
N ASP A 69 5.60 6.79 -5.98
CA ASP A 69 4.33 7.49 -6.18
C ASP A 69 3.22 6.44 -6.29
N LEU A 70 2.29 6.50 -5.35
CA LEU A 70 1.14 5.63 -5.26
C LEU A 70 -0.17 6.42 -5.38
N ASP A 71 -0.16 7.70 -5.75
CA ASP A 71 -1.32 8.59 -5.65
C ASP A 71 -2.54 8.03 -6.38
N ALA A 72 -2.35 7.44 -7.55
CA ALA A 72 -3.42 6.79 -8.30
C ALA A 72 -3.92 5.50 -7.61
N VAL A 73 -3.04 4.73 -6.98
CA VAL A 73 -3.37 3.53 -6.21
C VAL A 73 -4.14 3.89 -4.93
N LEU A 74 -3.78 5.00 -4.28
CA LEU A 74 -4.43 5.46 -3.05
C LEU A 74 -5.89 5.87 -3.27
N LYS A 75 -6.26 6.25 -4.50
CA LYS A 75 -7.65 6.59 -4.88
C LYS A 75 -8.52 5.37 -5.19
N LEU A 76 -7.95 4.17 -5.25
CA LEU A 76 -8.70 2.93 -5.49
C LEU A 76 -9.55 2.55 -4.27
N SER A 77 -10.59 1.75 -4.51
CA SER A 77 -11.40 1.18 -3.44
C SER A 77 -10.58 0.21 -2.57
N ASP A 78 -11.01 0.05 -1.31
CA ASP A 78 -10.38 -0.90 -0.38
C ASP A 78 -10.39 -2.34 -0.92
N SER A 79 -11.45 -2.74 -1.64
CA SER A 79 -11.51 -4.07 -2.28
C SER A 79 -10.36 -4.30 -3.27
N ILE A 80 -10.01 -3.30 -4.08
CA ILE A 80 -8.90 -3.39 -5.03
C ILE A 80 -7.55 -3.35 -4.29
N LYS A 81 -7.41 -2.46 -3.31
CA LYS A 81 -6.19 -2.34 -2.48
C LYS A 81 -5.90 -3.65 -1.74
N LEU A 82 -6.91 -4.34 -1.22
CA LEU A 82 -6.73 -5.64 -0.55
C LEU A 82 -6.18 -6.72 -1.50
N VAL A 83 -6.60 -6.72 -2.76
CA VAL A 83 -6.03 -7.64 -3.78
C VAL A 83 -4.57 -7.28 -4.06
N ILE A 84 -4.25 -5.99 -4.19
CA ILE A 84 -2.87 -5.52 -4.38
C ILE A 84 -1.99 -5.95 -3.20
N VAL A 85 -2.46 -5.76 -1.96
CA VAL A 85 -1.73 -6.16 -0.75
C VAL A 85 -1.49 -7.67 -0.72
N GLU A 86 -2.48 -8.49 -1.08
CA GLU A 86 -2.29 -9.94 -1.19
C GLU A 86 -1.21 -10.30 -2.22
N MET A 87 -1.17 -9.62 -3.37
CA MET A 87 -0.15 -9.85 -4.39
C MET A 87 1.24 -9.41 -3.91
N LEU A 88 1.35 -8.29 -3.20
CA LEU A 88 2.61 -7.83 -2.58
C LEU A 88 3.13 -8.84 -1.55
N LEU A 89 2.26 -9.48 -0.77
CA LEU A 89 2.68 -10.49 0.20
C LEU A 89 3.29 -11.76 -0.43
N LYS A 90 3.13 -11.98 -1.73
CA LYS A 90 3.77 -13.11 -2.45
C LYS A 90 5.29 -12.93 -2.59
N PHE A 91 5.83 -11.74 -2.32
CA PHE A 91 7.27 -11.46 -2.33
C PHE A 91 7.99 -11.87 -1.03
N LYS A 92 7.29 -12.58 -0.12
CA LYS A 92 7.89 -13.20 1.06
C LYS A 92 9.09 -14.07 0.67
N GLY A 93 10.25 -13.77 1.25
CA GLY A 93 11.50 -14.49 0.95
C GLY A 93 12.20 -14.09 -0.35
N ASP A 94 11.67 -13.14 -1.13
CA ASP A 94 12.41 -12.60 -2.29
C ASP A 94 13.53 -11.67 -1.81
N THR A 95 14.76 -12.20 -1.85
CA THR A 95 15.98 -11.51 -1.45
C THR A 95 16.65 -10.72 -2.58
N SER A 96 16.03 -10.65 -3.77
CA SER A 96 16.54 -9.82 -4.86
C SER A 96 16.67 -8.38 -4.40
N LEU A 97 17.71 -7.69 -4.85
CA LEU A 97 18.03 -6.34 -4.40
C LEU A 97 17.07 -5.31 -5.00
N CYS A 98 16.56 -4.38 -4.19
CA CYS A 98 15.81 -3.23 -4.71
C CYS A 98 16.76 -2.28 -5.46
N CYS A 99 16.34 -1.69 -6.57
CA CYS A 99 17.17 -0.72 -7.30
C CYS A 99 17.26 0.67 -6.61
N ARG A 100 16.69 0.84 -5.41
CA ARG A 100 16.74 2.08 -4.63
C ARG A 100 17.56 1.89 -3.35
N LYS A 101 18.28 2.93 -2.94
CA LYS A 101 18.91 2.98 -1.61
C LYS A 101 17.88 3.30 -0.54
N VAL A 102 18.17 2.88 0.70
CA VAL A 102 17.39 3.31 1.87
C VAL A 102 17.39 4.83 1.92
N ASN A 103 16.21 5.42 1.82
CA ASN A 103 15.99 6.85 1.96
C ASN A 103 14.64 7.08 2.66
N LYS A 104 14.36 8.34 2.98
CA LYS A 104 13.06 8.79 3.47
C LYS A 104 12.10 8.84 2.28
N PHE A 105 11.03 8.06 2.31
CA PHE A 105 10.03 8.04 1.24
C PHE A 105 8.64 8.43 1.76
N PHE A 106 8.52 9.61 2.35
CA PHE A 106 7.25 10.17 2.83
C PHE A 106 6.47 10.87 1.72
N ASN A 107 5.18 11.14 1.97
CA ASN A 107 4.40 12.00 1.09
C ASN A 107 4.67 13.47 1.46
N GLU A 108 5.44 14.17 0.63
CA GLU A 108 5.92 15.54 0.91
C GLU A 108 4.79 16.57 1.07
N GLY A 109 3.60 16.29 0.52
CA GLY A 109 2.42 17.15 0.63
C GLY A 109 1.76 17.13 2.01
N ILE A 110 2.08 16.14 2.85
CA ILE A 110 1.36 15.88 4.12
C ILE A 110 2.33 15.89 5.30
N GLU A 111 3.57 15.44 5.13
CA GLU A 111 4.47 15.14 6.25
C GLU A 111 5.88 15.70 6.08
N ARG A 112 6.50 16.15 7.18
CA ARG A 112 7.89 16.65 7.19
C ARG A 112 8.77 16.05 8.29
N THR A 113 8.24 15.13 9.09
CA THR A 113 8.88 14.64 10.32
C THR A 113 9.34 13.20 10.16
N CYS A 114 10.42 13.03 9.42
CA CYS A 114 11.16 11.78 9.34
C CYS A 114 12.47 11.91 10.14
N VAL A 115 12.53 11.33 11.33
CA VAL A 115 13.65 11.47 12.26
C VAL A 115 14.51 10.20 12.29
N GLY A 116 15.82 10.40 12.40
CA GLY A 116 16.80 9.32 12.49
C GLY A 116 17.55 9.07 11.19
N LYS A 117 18.49 8.12 11.29
CA LYS A 117 19.42 7.76 10.21
C LYS A 117 19.75 6.27 10.34
N PRO A 118 19.02 5.38 9.67
CA PRO A 118 19.34 3.96 9.70
C PRO A 118 20.75 3.71 9.13
N LYS A 119 21.40 2.67 9.64
CA LYS A 119 22.71 2.20 9.18
C LYS A 119 22.58 1.40 7.89
N THR A 120 21.50 0.64 7.75
CA THR A 120 21.15 -0.11 6.53
C THR A 120 21.05 0.87 5.35
N GLN A 121 21.79 0.57 4.29
CA GLN A 121 21.83 1.40 3.06
C GLN A 121 21.05 0.78 1.90
N TYR A 122 20.78 -0.53 1.95
CA TYR A 122 20.15 -1.30 0.89
C TYR A 122 19.08 -2.22 1.45
N TYR A 123 18.08 -2.55 0.63
CA TYR A 123 17.00 -3.45 1.01
C TYR A 123 16.59 -4.29 -0.20
N ASN A 124 15.90 -5.38 0.08
CA ASN A 124 15.48 -6.39 -0.91
C ASN A 124 13.98 -6.28 -1.21
N MET A 125 13.52 -7.09 -2.15
CA MET A 125 12.12 -7.08 -2.60
C MET A 125 11.12 -7.45 -1.51
N GLN A 126 11.48 -8.31 -0.57
CA GLN A 126 10.60 -8.61 0.55
C GLN A 126 10.38 -7.39 1.46
N ILE A 127 11.40 -6.56 1.70
CA ILE A 127 11.25 -5.29 2.42
C ILE A 127 10.48 -4.27 1.58
N ASP A 128 10.80 -4.18 0.28
CA ASP A 128 10.12 -3.29 -0.67
C ASP A 128 8.60 -3.55 -0.69
N ALA A 129 8.20 -4.81 -0.77
CA ALA A 129 6.80 -5.21 -0.75
C ALA A 129 6.07 -4.78 0.53
N LEU A 130 6.64 -5.07 1.70
CA LEU A 130 6.02 -4.66 2.97
C LEU A 130 5.97 -3.12 3.09
N TYR A 131 7.01 -2.43 2.62
CA TYR A 131 7.05 -0.98 2.63
C TYR A 131 5.96 -0.37 1.73
N MET A 132 5.74 -0.94 0.54
CA MET A 132 4.65 -0.53 -0.34
C MET A 132 3.28 -0.79 0.29
N ILE A 133 3.09 -1.92 0.99
CA ILE A 133 1.86 -2.18 1.74
C ILE A 133 1.62 -1.04 2.74
N ASN A 134 2.63 -0.64 3.53
CA ASN A 134 2.47 0.44 4.50
C ASN A 134 1.96 1.73 3.87
N LYS A 135 2.54 2.12 2.72
CA LYS A 135 2.11 3.34 2.01
C LYS A 135 0.68 3.23 1.47
N ILE A 136 0.23 2.03 1.10
CA ILE A 136 -1.15 1.80 0.63
C ILE A 136 -2.15 1.89 1.79
N VAL A 137 -1.81 1.33 2.96
CA VAL A 137 -2.74 1.20 4.09
C VAL A 137 -2.74 2.41 5.03
N HIS A 138 -1.61 3.09 5.15
CA HIS A 138 -1.42 4.33 5.91
C HIS A 138 -0.74 5.41 5.04
N PRO A 139 -1.44 5.93 4.01
CA PRO A 139 -0.88 6.97 3.14
C PRO A 139 -0.62 8.29 3.88
N GLU A 140 -1.44 8.57 4.89
CA GLU A 140 -1.23 9.61 5.89
C GLU A 140 -0.66 8.96 7.15
N GLY A 141 0.31 9.60 7.79
CA GLY A 141 1.01 9.06 8.95
C GLY A 141 2.32 8.34 8.63
N ILE A 142 2.67 8.10 7.36
CA ILE A 142 3.78 7.18 7.01
C ILE A 142 5.12 7.58 7.64
N SER A 143 5.36 8.87 7.86
CA SER A 143 6.56 9.37 8.54
C SER A 143 6.64 8.92 10.01
N MET A 144 5.50 8.64 10.65
CA MET A 144 5.38 8.11 12.01
C MET A 144 5.28 6.58 12.06
N TYR A 145 4.84 5.92 10.98
CA TYR A 145 4.67 4.47 10.94
C TYR A 145 5.87 3.73 10.36
N SER A 146 6.44 4.22 9.25
CA SER A 146 7.50 3.57 8.51
C SER A 146 8.18 4.57 7.56
N CYS A 147 8.93 5.52 8.11
CA CYS A 147 9.57 6.55 7.32
C CYS A 147 10.63 5.99 6.34
N PHE A 148 11.34 4.94 6.77
CA PHE A 148 12.40 4.30 6.01
C PHE A 148 12.03 2.84 5.72
N PRO A 149 12.48 2.26 4.60
CA PRO A 149 12.34 0.83 4.32
C PRO A 149 13.33 0.01 5.16
N VAL A 150 13.28 0.17 6.48
CA VAL A 150 14.14 -0.49 7.45
C VAL A 150 13.28 -1.00 8.59
N VAL A 151 13.42 -2.28 8.91
CA VAL A 151 12.75 -2.95 10.02
C VAL A 151 13.72 -3.08 11.18
N ILE A 152 13.21 -2.91 12.39
CA ILE A 152 13.95 -3.07 13.63
C ILE A 152 13.30 -4.12 14.52
N ASP A 153 14.12 -4.81 15.31
CA ASP A 153 13.67 -5.45 16.54
C ASP A 153 13.31 -4.35 17.54
N TRP A 154 12.05 -4.30 17.97
CA TRP A 154 11.53 -3.18 18.75
C TRP A 154 12.18 -3.06 20.13
N LYS A 155 12.56 -4.19 20.74
CA LYS A 155 13.13 -4.23 22.09
C LYS A 155 14.58 -3.75 22.12
N SER A 156 15.40 -4.26 21.20
CA SER A 156 16.83 -3.94 21.12
C SER A 156 17.13 -2.73 20.23
N LYS A 157 16.14 -2.27 19.46
CA LYS A 157 16.26 -1.22 18.43
C LYS A 157 17.30 -1.54 17.35
N LYS A 158 17.68 -2.80 17.19
CA LYS A 158 18.61 -3.25 16.15
C LYS A 158 17.88 -3.39 14.83
N GLU A 159 18.51 -2.95 13.75
CA GLU A 159 18.04 -3.16 12.38
C GLU A 159 18.16 -4.64 12.02
N ILE A 160 17.19 -5.17 11.27
CA ILE A 160 17.06 -6.60 10.96
C ILE A 160 16.83 -6.88 9.47
N ASN A 161 17.09 -5.90 8.59
CA ASN A 161 16.89 -6.05 7.14
C ASN A 161 17.71 -7.19 6.51
N ASP A 162 18.82 -7.58 7.14
CA ASP A 162 19.71 -8.67 6.75
C ASP A 162 19.35 -10.02 7.41
N CYS A 163 18.42 -10.03 8.37
CA CYS A 163 17.95 -11.23 9.06
C CYS A 163 16.73 -11.82 8.36
N ILE A 164 16.94 -12.63 7.31
CA ILE A 164 15.87 -13.21 6.48
C ILE A 164 14.78 -13.89 7.31
N ASP A 165 15.14 -14.71 8.29
CA ASP A 165 14.17 -15.42 9.14
C ASP A 165 13.26 -14.48 9.92
N PHE A 166 13.79 -13.34 10.39
CA PHE A 166 13.00 -12.34 11.10
C PHE A 166 12.08 -11.57 10.17
N ILE A 167 12.51 -11.29 8.93
CA ILE A 167 11.64 -10.68 7.94
C ILE A 167 10.52 -11.64 7.53
N ILE A 168 10.82 -12.92 7.30
CA ILE A 168 9.83 -13.96 7.03
C ILE A 168 8.81 -14.07 8.18
N ASP A 169 9.26 -14.02 9.43
CA ASP A 169 8.37 -13.99 10.59
C ASP A 169 7.54 -12.71 10.61
N TYR A 170 8.12 -11.56 10.25
CA TYR A 170 7.41 -10.29 10.22
C TYR A 170 6.27 -10.27 9.18
N TYR A 171 6.41 -10.98 8.05
CA TYR A 171 5.31 -11.18 7.10
C TYR A 171 4.05 -11.78 7.74
N SER A 172 4.18 -12.61 8.77
CA SER A 172 3.03 -13.20 9.47
C SER A 172 2.15 -12.14 10.14
N VAL A 173 2.74 -11.01 10.56
CA VAL A 173 2.01 -9.86 11.10
C VAL A 173 1.12 -9.25 10.01
N TYR A 174 1.68 -9.03 8.82
CA TYR A 174 0.93 -8.48 7.69
C TYR A 174 -0.16 -9.43 7.18
N GLU A 175 0.13 -10.73 7.13
CA GLU A 175 -0.87 -11.75 6.79
C GLU A 175 -2.03 -11.74 7.78
N LYS A 176 -1.75 -11.54 9.09
CA LYS A 176 -2.79 -11.37 10.11
C LYS A 176 -3.61 -10.10 9.88
N CYS A 177 -2.97 -8.96 9.60
CA CYS A 177 -3.66 -7.71 9.26
C CYS A 177 -4.57 -7.88 8.03
N LEU A 178 -4.07 -8.50 6.96
CA LEU A 178 -4.86 -8.77 5.75
C LEU A 178 -6.09 -9.65 6.06
N ARG A 179 -5.95 -10.67 6.91
CA ARG A 179 -7.10 -11.50 7.35
C ARG A 179 -8.16 -10.68 8.08
N VAL A 180 -7.76 -9.73 8.93
CA VAL A 180 -8.70 -8.82 9.61
C VAL A 180 -9.37 -7.90 8.59
N ALA A 181 -8.58 -7.27 7.72
CA ALA A 181 -9.07 -6.35 6.71
C ALA A 181 -10.07 -6.97 5.74
N ARG A 182 -9.87 -8.25 5.38
CA ARG A 182 -10.82 -9.02 4.57
C ARG A 182 -12.17 -9.25 5.27
N LYS A 183 -12.17 -9.45 6.59
CA LYS A 183 -13.40 -9.64 7.35
C LYS A 183 -14.18 -8.35 7.51
N THR A 184 -13.49 -7.22 7.66
CA THR A 184 -14.10 -5.90 7.86
C THR A 184 -14.42 -5.18 6.54
N GLY A 185 -13.76 -5.58 5.44
CA GLY A 185 -13.81 -4.87 4.17
C GLY A 185 -13.11 -3.51 4.19
N ARG A 186 -12.31 -3.23 5.23
CA ARG A 186 -11.64 -1.93 5.45
C ARG A 186 -10.15 -2.09 5.65
N ILE A 187 -9.36 -1.26 4.97
CA ILE A 187 -7.90 -1.37 4.99
C ILE A 187 -7.26 -0.56 6.14
N GLN A 188 -7.68 0.69 6.34
CA GLN A 188 -6.97 1.67 7.19
C GLN A 188 -6.97 1.28 8.67
N ASP A 189 -8.07 0.67 9.16
CA ASP A 189 -8.20 0.27 10.58
C ASP A 189 -7.66 -1.13 10.89
N SER A 190 -7.20 -1.87 9.87
CA SER A 190 -6.88 -3.30 10.02
C SER A 190 -5.38 -3.59 10.04
N PHE A 191 -4.54 -2.60 9.71
CA PHE A 191 -3.09 -2.76 9.56
C PHE A 191 -2.32 -2.16 10.73
N HIS A 192 -2.21 -2.94 11.79
CA HIS A 192 -1.35 -2.67 12.95
C HIS A 192 -0.05 -3.49 12.84
N PHE A 193 0.82 -3.11 11.91
CA PHE A 193 2.03 -3.87 11.61
C PHE A 193 3.22 -3.53 12.52
N ASN A 194 3.21 -2.40 13.23
CA ASN A 194 4.21 -2.15 14.25
C ASN A 194 3.81 -2.87 15.54
N THR A 195 4.71 -3.70 16.08
CA THR A 195 4.46 -4.60 17.21
C THR A 195 5.59 -4.49 18.23
N LYS A 196 5.40 -5.07 19.41
CA LYS A 196 6.46 -5.16 20.44
C LYS A 196 7.67 -6.02 20.03
N LYS A 197 7.56 -6.79 18.94
CA LYS A 197 8.65 -7.61 18.40
C LYS A 197 9.33 -6.89 17.24
N TYR A 198 8.57 -6.50 16.23
CA TYR A 198 9.06 -5.86 15.02
C TYR A 198 8.33 -4.55 14.76
N ALA A 199 9.07 -3.53 14.36
CA ALA A 199 8.52 -2.27 13.90
C ALA A 199 9.40 -1.70 12.80
N TRP A 200 8.88 -0.73 12.06
CA TRP A 200 9.70 0.02 11.12
C TRP A 200 10.56 1.06 11.84
N TYR A 201 11.70 1.38 11.24
CA TYR A 201 12.53 2.48 11.68
C TYR A 201 11.77 3.79 11.53
N GLY A 202 11.72 4.57 12.61
CA GLY A 202 10.92 5.79 12.71
C GLY A 202 9.54 5.57 13.33
N ALA A 203 9.14 4.32 13.60
CA ALA A 203 7.93 4.02 14.38
C ALA A 203 7.99 4.68 15.77
N VAL A 204 6.92 5.38 16.14
CA VAL A 204 6.72 5.94 17.49
C VAL A 204 5.90 4.99 18.36
N GLU A 205 5.98 5.15 19.68
CA GLU A 205 5.36 4.24 20.67
C GLU A 205 3.84 4.11 20.44
N GLU A 206 3.17 5.19 20.02
CA GLU A 206 1.74 5.25 19.72
C GLU A 206 1.33 4.34 18.56
N THR A 207 2.27 4.00 17.67
CA THR A 207 2.01 3.10 16.54
C THR A 207 2.18 1.63 16.90
N ILE A 208 2.73 1.33 18.09
CA ILE A 208 3.01 -0.03 18.52
C ILE A 208 1.74 -0.70 19.02
N SER A 209 1.34 -1.76 18.33
CA SER A 209 0.28 -2.65 18.79
C SER A 209 0.76 -3.64 19.84
N ASN A 210 -0.16 -3.99 20.74
CA ASN A 210 0.04 -4.98 21.80
C ASN A 210 0.20 -6.41 21.27
#